data_AF-A0A5S4ZPW8-F1
#
_entry.id   AF-A0A5S4ZPW8-F1
#
_cell.length_a   1.000
_cell.length_b   1.000
_cell.length_c   1.000
_cell.angle_alpha   90.00
_cell.angle_beta   90.00
_cell.angle_gamma   90.00
#
_symmetry.space_group_name_H-M   'P 1'
#
loop_
_entity.id
_entity.type
_entity.pdbx_description
1 polymer ?
#
loop_
_entity_poly.entity_id
_entity_poly.type
_entity_poly.pdbx_seq_one_letter_code
_entity_poly.pdbx_strand_id
1 'polypeptide(L)' 'MKPNNIYRITIDGDNPRQYHLHSRWLAEVYLQTYRQMGKQVSIEQLVDGFWQPLQVYYTGA' A
#
# COMPACT_ATOMS: atom_id res chain seq x y z
N MET A 1 0.28 14.65 18.21
CA MET A 1 0.05 13.21 17.96
C MET A 1 0.96 12.77 16.83
N LYS A 2 1.69 11.65 16.96
CA LYS A 2 2.44 11.10 15.81
C LYS A 2 1.41 10.55 14.82
N PRO A 3 1.52 10.81 13.51
CA PRO A 3 0.65 10.18 12.54
C PRO A 3 0.87 8.67 12.62
N ASN A 4 -0.20 7.92 12.90
CA ASN A 4 -0.19 6.45 12.84
C ASN A 4 -0.13 6.05 11.36
N ASN A 5 1.09 6.08 10.81
CA ASN A 5 1.38 5.76 9.43
C ASN A 5 1.40 4.23 9.25
N ILE A 6 0.23 3.60 9.38
CA ILE A 6 0.04 2.17 9.19
C ILE A 6 -0.54 1.96 7.79
N TYR A 7 0.13 1.14 7.01
CA TYR A 7 -0.25 0.78 5.65
C TYR A 7 -0.49 -0.71 5.55
N ARG A 8 -1.41 -1.10 4.65
CA ARG A 8 -1.65 -2.48 4.27
C ARG A 8 -1.44 -2.61 2.76
N ILE A 9 -0.68 -3.61 2.37
CA ILE A 9 -0.52 -4.01 0.97
C ILE A 9 -1.20 -5.34 0.79
N THR A 10 -2.10 -5.42 -0.19
CA THR A 10 -2.75 -6.67 -0.59
C THR A 10 -2.29 -7.03 -2.00
N ILE A 11 -1.71 -8.22 -2.15
CA ILE A 11 -1.33 -8.78 -3.45
C ILE A 11 -2.38 -9.81 -3.82
N ASP A 12 -3.10 -9.56 -4.90
CA ASP A 12 -4.17 -10.42 -5.38
C ASP A 12 -3.60 -11.67 -6.08
N GLY A 13 -4.36 -12.76 -6.04
CA GLY A 13 -4.01 -14.06 -6.61
C GLY A 13 -4.86 -15.18 -6.00
N ASP A 14 -4.55 -16.44 -6.32
CA ASP A 14 -5.28 -17.61 -5.79
C ASP A 14 -5.26 -17.70 -4.26
N ASN A 15 -4.21 -17.15 -3.64
CA ASN A 15 -4.11 -16.98 -2.19
C ASN A 15 -3.62 -15.55 -1.89
N PRO A 16 -4.53 -14.60 -1.62
CA PRO A 16 -4.19 -13.20 -1.41
C PRO A 16 -3.22 -13.04 -0.22
N ARG A 17 -2.17 -12.25 -0.43
CA ARG A 17 -1.18 -11.97 0.63
C ARG A 17 -1.34 -10.55 1.13
N GLN A 18 -1.35 -10.38 2.45
CA GLN A 18 -1.44 -9.08 3.10
C GLN A 18 -0.19 -8.78 3.93
N TYR A 19 0.36 -7.57 3.76
CA TYR A 19 1.52 -7.08 4.51
C TYR A 19 1.17 -5.79 5.22
N HIS A 20 1.55 -5.68 6.49
CA HIS A 20 1.36 -4.47 7.30
C HIS A 20 2.70 -3.74 7.43
N LEU A 21 2.72 -2.46 7.06
CA LEU A 21 3.92 -1.64 7.01
C LEU A 21 3.71 -0.35 7.80
N HIS A 22 4.74 0.11 8.52
CA HIS A 22 4.71 1.35 9.29
C HIS A 22 5.44 2.52 8.60
N SER A 23 5.67 2.41 7.29
CA SER A 23 6.42 3.38 6.49
C SER A 23 5.77 3.56 5.13
N ARG A 24 5.47 4.82 4.77
CA ARG A 24 4.88 5.20 3.49
C ARG A 24 5.79 4.84 2.33
N TRP A 25 7.05 5.28 2.43
CA TRP A 25 8.06 5.06 1.41
C TRP A 25 8.25 3.56 1.13
N LEU A 26 8.34 2.75 2.19
CA LEU A 26 8.49 1.31 2.03
C LEU A 26 7.25 0.69 1.35
N ALA A 27 6.07 1.17 1.70
CA ALA A 27 4.83 0.69 1.10
C ALA A 27 4.72 1.06 -0.40
N GLU A 28 5.16 2.26 -0.77
CA GLU A 28 5.27 2.71 -2.16
C GLU A 28 6.29 1.88 -2.96
N VAL A 29 7.46 1.56 -2.38
CA VAL A 29 8.47 0.68 -3.00
C VAL A 29 7.87 -0.71 -3.28
N TYR A 30 7.22 -1.33 -2.29
CA TYR A 30 6.59 -2.64 -2.48
C TYR A 30 5.51 -2.60 -3.56
N LEU A 31 4.65 -1.58 -3.54
CA LEU A 31 3.61 -1.37 -4.55
C LEU A 31 4.22 -1.32 -5.96
N GLN A 32 5.27 -0.51 -6.15
CA GLN A 32 5.95 -0.40 -7.43
C GLN A 32 6.58 -1.72 -7.86
N THR A 33 7.29 -2.41 -6.96
CA THR A 33 7.93 -3.71 -7.25
C THR A 33 6.90 -4.73 -7.71
N TYR A 34 5.79 -4.90 -6.99
CA TYR A 34 4.77 -5.88 -7.36
C TYR A 34 4.06 -5.53 -8.67
N ARG A 35 3.80 -4.24 -8.93
CA ARG A 35 3.26 -3.78 -10.23
C ARG A 35 4.21 -4.09 -11.39
N GLN A 36 5.51 -3.85 -11.21
CA GLN A 36 6.54 -4.18 -12.22
C GLN A 36 6.62 -5.69 -12.49
N MET A 37 6.33 -6.53 -11.49
CA MET A 37 6.22 -7.98 -11.65
C MET A 37 4.90 -8.43 -12.29
N GLY A 38 4.04 -7.51 -12.72
CA GLY A 38 2.73 -7.81 -13.30
C GLY A 38 1.73 -8.36 -12.27
N LYS A 39 1.97 -8.15 -10.97
CA LYS A 39 1.02 -8.54 -9.92
C LYS A 39 -0.04 -7.47 -9.74
N GLN A 40 -1.28 -7.91 -9.57
CA GLN A 40 -2.35 -7.04 -9.12
C GLN A 40 -2.15 -6.79 -7.62
N VAL A 41 -2.00 -5.53 -7.26
CA VAL A 41 -1.66 -5.12 -5.90
C VAL A 41 -2.41 -3.84 -5.54
N SER A 42 -2.95 -3.80 -4.32
CA SER A 42 -3.61 -2.64 -3.74
C SER A 42 -2.89 -2.20 -2.47
N ILE A 43 -2.99 -0.91 -2.15
CA ILE A 43 -2.41 -0.30 -0.96
C ILE A 43 -3.48 0.53 -0.25
N GLU A 44 -3.53 0.39 1.07
CA GLU A 44 -4.46 1.10 1.93
C GLU A 44 -3.70 1.71 3.11
N GLN A 45 -4.19 2.82 3.65
CA GLN A 45 -3.71 3.44 4.88
C GLN A 45 -4.80 3.32 5.95
N LEU A 46 -4.40 3.07 7.19
CA LEU A 46 -5.33 3.14 8.32
C LEU A 46 -5.52 4.60 8.73
N VAL A 47 -6.73 5.12 8.52
CA VAL A 47 -7.14 6.48 8.86
C VAL A 47 -8.39 6.41 9.72
N ASP A 48 -8.32 6.95 10.94
CA ASP A 48 -9.41 6.95 11.92
C ASP A 48 -10.02 5.55 12.18
N GLY A 49 -9.20 4.50 12.12
CA GLY A 49 -9.62 3.11 12.32
C GLY A 49 -10.16 2.41 11.09
N PHE A 50 -10.21 3.09 9.94
CA PHE A 50 -10.69 2.54 8.67
C PHE A 50 -9.56 2.42 7.65
N TRP A 51 -9.56 1.32 6.89
CA TRP A 51 -8.65 1.15 5.76
C TRP A 51 -9.16 1.97 4.57
N GLN A 52 -8.35 2.91 4.11
CA GLN A 52 -8.67 3.76 2.96
C GLN A 52 -7.66 3.51 1.85
N PRO A 53 -8.08 3.36 0.58
CA PRO A 53 -7.16 3.25 -0.54
C PRO A 53 -6.20 4.42 -0.57
N LEU A 54 -4.90 4.14 -0.70
CA LEU A 54 -3.93 5.22 -0.86
C LEU A 54 -4.14 5.82 -2.26
N GLN A 55 -4.66 7.03 -2.33
CA GLN A 55 -4.68 7.79 -3.58
C GLN A 55 -3.24 8.15 -3.93
N VAL A 56 -2.63 7.38 -4.82
CA VAL A 56 -1.32 7.68 -5.39
C VAL A 56 -1.53 8.81 -6.39
N TYR A 57 -1.40 10.05 -5.94
CA TYR A 57 -1.34 11.21 -6.83
C TYR A 57 -0.01 11.14 -7.57
N TYR A 58 -0.05 10.68 -8.83
CA TYR A 58 1.09 10.77 -9.73
C TYR A 58 1.29 12.25 -10.08
N THR A 59 2.18 12.95 -9.37
CA THR A 59 2.81 14.14 -9.95
C THR A 59 3.82 13.63 -10.97
N GLY A 60 3.42 13.60 -12.24
CA GLY A 60 4.33 13.37 -13.35
C GLY A 60 5.45 14.42 -13.33
N ALA A 61 6.69 13.94 -13.39
CA ALA A 61 7.87 14.72 -13.73
C ALA A 61 8.70 13.88 -14.70
#